data_AF-A0A9X2CFC6-F1
#
_entry.id   AF-A0A9X2CFC6-F1
#
_cell.length_a   1.000
_cell.length_b   1.000
_cell.length_c   1.000
_cell.angle_alpha   90.00
_cell.angle_beta   90.00
_cell.angle_gamma   90.00
#
_symmetry.space_group_name_H-M   'P 1'
#
loop_
_entity.id
_entity.type
_entity.pdbx_description
1 polymer ?
#
loop_
_entity_poly.entity_id
_entity_poly.type
_entity_poly.pdbx_seq_one_letter_code
_entity_poly.pdbx_strand_id
1 'polypeptide(L)'
;MELISVSSLWVGCLFAYLASDKQQLISLPFPKLLAWSLGCAAMLFAVWGFSHTYSLLVASLLVIICVMTMWMMLVLLAAHFKGHSMWVSSFGFALFVSIMMVGVK
;
A
#
# COMPACT_ATOMS: atom_id res chain seq x y z
N MET A 1 -14.60 8.64 -1.43
CA MET A 1 -14.00 7.55 -2.23
C MET A 1 -12.52 7.40 -1.94
N GLU A 2 -11.77 8.49 -1.88
CA GLU A 2 -10.30 8.52 -1.79
C GLU A 2 -9.71 7.73 -0.61
N LEU A 3 -10.25 7.89 0.60
CA LEU A 3 -9.75 7.19 1.79
C LEU A 3 -9.93 5.67 1.69
N ILE A 4 -11.01 5.21 1.05
CA ILE A 4 -11.28 3.80 0.78
C ILE A 4 -10.31 3.26 -0.27
N SER A 5 -10.06 4.02 -1.34
CA SER A 5 -9.08 3.70 -2.38
C SER A 5 -7.66 3.61 -1.83
N VAL A 6 -7.26 4.56 -0.98
CA VAL A 6 -5.96 4.57 -0.29
C VAL A 6 -5.82 3.37 0.64
N SER A 7 -6.87 3.04 1.41
CA SER A 7 -6.85 1.89 2.31
C SER A 7 -6.74 0.57 1.54
N SER A 8 -7.43 0.46 0.40
CA SER A 8 -7.34 -0.69 -0.51
C SER A 8 -5.92 -0.84 -1.07
N LEU A 9 -5.29 0.25 -1.51
CA LEU A 9 -3.90 0.25 -1.96
C LEU A 9 -2.93 -0.21 -0.87
N TRP A 10 -3.12 0.27 0.36
CA TRP A 10 -2.28 -0.13 1.48
C TRP A 10 -2.30 -1.64 1.71
N VAL A 11 -3.49 -2.23 1.71
CA VAL A 11 -3.68 -3.69 1.85
C VAL A 11 -3.04 -4.44 0.68
N GLY A 12 -3.24 -3.97 -0.56
CA GLY A 12 -2.61 -4.56 -1.75
C GLY A 12 -1.08 -4.53 -1.70
N CYS A 13 -0.51 -3.39 -1.31
CA CYS A 13 0.94 -3.22 -1.13
C CYS A 13 1.50 -4.11 -0.01
N LEU A 14 0.76 -4.27 1.10
CA LEU A 14 1.12 -5.18 2.19
C LEU A 14 1.18 -6.63 1.71
N PHE A 15 0.15 -7.11 1.01
CA PHE A 15 0.15 -8.47 0.48
C PHE A 15 1.27 -8.70 -0.53
N ALA A 16 1.52 -7.74 -1.42
CA ALA A 16 2.63 -7.80 -2.37
C ALA A 16 4.00 -7.82 -1.67
N TYR A 17 4.16 -7.05 -0.59
CA TYR A 17 5.37 -7.09 0.25
C TYR A 17 5.53 -8.44 0.98
N LEU A 18 4.43 -9.00 1.49
CA LEU A 18 4.37 -10.30 2.17
C LEU A 18 4.56 -11.51 1.23
N ALA A 19 4.70 -11.29 -0.07
CA ALA A 19 5.06 -12.31 -1.05
C ALA A 19 6.50 -12.17 -1.56
N SER A 20 7.21 -11.12 -1.14
CA SER A 20 8.57 -10.83 -1.58
C SER A 20 9.59 -11.72 -0.87
N ASP A 21 10.58 -12.22 -1.61
CA ASP A 21 11.63 -13.11 -1.07
C ASP A 21 12.53 -12.43 -0.02
N LYS A 22 12.52 -11.09 0.04
CA LYS A 22 13.26 -10.29 1.03
C LYS A 22 12.45 -9.93 2.27
N GLN A 23 11.25 -10.48 2.42
CA GLN A 23 10.40 -10.21 3.57
C GLN A 23 11.05 -10.68 4.87
N GLN A 24 11.08 -9.79 5.87
CA GLN A 24 11.63 -10.07 7.21
C GLN A 24 10.55 -10.20 8.28
N LEU A 25 9.29 -10.35 7.85
CA LEU A 25 8.09 -10.15 8.67
C LEU A 25 7.30 -11.41 9.00
N ILE A 26 7.32 -12.44 8.15
CA ILE A 26 6.67 -13.74 8.40
C ILE A 26 7.66 -14.85 8.00
N SER A 27 7.63 -15.98 8.71
CA SER A 27 8.49 -17.14 8.46
C SER A 27 8.14 -17.91 7.18
N LEU A 28 6.91 -17.78 6.68
CA LEU A 28 6.43 -18.37 5.43
C LEU A 28 6.00 -17.25 4.46
N PRO A 29 6.55 -17.21 3.23
CA PRO A 29 6.13 -16.25 2.22
C PRO A 29 4.71 -16.58 1.73
N PHE A 30 3.90 -15.54 1.50
CA PHE A 30 2.56 -15.69 0.94
C PHE A 30 2.66 -16.14 -0.53
N PRO A 31 1.69 -16.92 -1.07
CA PRO A 31 1.69 -17.32 -2.47
C PRO A 31 1.73 -16.09 -3.39
N LYS A 32 2.83 -15.96 -4.15
CA LYS A 32 3.10 -14.82 -5.06
C LYS A 32 1.92 -14.54 -5.99
N LEU A 33 1.33 -15.57 -6.57
CA LEU A 33 0.25 -15.44 -7.54
C LEU A 33 -1.00 -14.74 -6.95
N LEU A 34 -1.35 -15.10 -5.71
CA LEU A 34 -2.45 -14.48 -4.98
C LEU A 34 -2.13 -13.03 -4.61
N ALA A 35 -0.94 -12.79 -4.06
CA ALA A 35 -0.51 -11.46 -3.65
C ALA A 35 -0.46 -10.45 -4.81
N TRP A 36 0.10 -10.85 -5.95
CA TRP A 36 0.15 -10.01 -7.15
C TRP A 36 -1.24 -9.78 -7.75
N SER A 37 -2.11 -10.80 -7.77
CA SER A 37 -3.48 -10.63 -8.24
C SER A 37 -4.29 -9.63 -7.39
N LEU A 38 -4.13 -9.70 -6.06
CA LEU A 38 -4.74 -8.76 -5.12
C LEU A 38 -4.18 -7.35 -5.29
N GLY A 39 -2.87 -7.23 -5.51
CA GLY A 39 -2.21 -5.94 -5.78
C GLY A 39 -2.73 -5.27 -7.04
N CYS A 40 -2.85 -6.01 -8.15
CA CYS A 40 -3.42 -5.49 -9.40
C CYS A 40 -4.89 -5.09 -9.24
N ALA A 41 -5.70 -5.93 -8.56
CA ALA A 41 -7.09 -5.62 -8.28
C ALA A 41 -7.25 -4.35 -7.43
N ALA A 42 -6.42 -4.19 -6.39
CA ALA A 42 -6.40 -3.01 -5.54
C ALA A 42 -6.01 -1.74 -6.33
N MET A 43 -5.04 -1.83 -7.24
CA MET A 43 -4.67 -0.71 -8.12
C MET A 43 -5.82 -0.28 -9.02
N LEU A 44 -6.49 -1.22 -9.70
CA LEU A 44 -7.63 -0.93 -10.57
C LEU A 44 -8.78 -0.29 -9.78
N PHE A 45 -9.07 -0.83 -8.59
CA PHE A 45 -10.10 -0.29 -7.70
C PHE A 45 -9.75 1.13 -7.23
N ALA A 46 -8.47 1.41 -6.96
CA ALA A 46 -8.03 2.73 -6.57
C ALA A 46 -8.10 3.74 -7.71
N VAL A 47 -7.69 3.36 -8.94
CA VAL A 47 -7.83 4.23 -10.13
C VAL A 47 -9.29 4.56 -10.34
N TRP A 48 -10.18 3.57 -10.25
CA TRP A 48 -11.62 3.78 -10.36
C TRP A 48 -12.13 4.76 -9.29
N GLY A 49 -11.75 4.58 -8.02
CA GLY A 49 -12.16 5.48 -6.94
C GLY A 49 -11.62 6.90 -7.05
N PHE A 50 -10.38 7.08 -7.50
CA PHE A 50 -9.79 8.42 -7.75
C PHE A 50 -10.33 9.09 -9.02
N SER A 51 -10.78 8.31 -10.01
CA SER A 51 -11.36 8.85 -11.25
C SER A 51 -12.69 9.60 -11.05
N HIS A 52 -13.31 9.45 -9.87
CA HIS A 52 -14.48 10.24 -9.49
C HIS A 52 -14.13 11.70 -9.14
N THR A 53 -12.91 11.97 -8.66
CA THR A 53 -12.47 13.33 -8.29
C THR A 53 -11.52 13.92 -9.33
N TYR A 54 -10.64 13.09 -9.89
CA TYR A 54 -9.56 13.49 -10.78
C TYR A 54 -9.75 12.92 -12.18
N SER A 55 -9.14 13.55 -13.20
CA SER A 55 -9.08 12.97 -14.54
C SER A 55 -8.32 11.63 -14.50
N LEU A 56 -8.64 10.74 -15.43
CA LEU A 56 -8.11 9.36 -15.47
C LEU A 56 -6.56 9.33 -15.46
N LEU A 57 -5.93 10.28 -16.16
CA LEU A 57 -4.48 10.45 -16.16
C LEU A 57 -3.96 10.81 -14.76
N VAL A 58 -4.53 11.83 -14.12
CA VAL A 58 -4.11 12.29 -12.78
C VAL A 58 -4.37 11.21 -11.74
N ALA A 59 -5.51 10.52 -11.81
CA ALA A 59 -5.83 9.39 -10.94
C ALA A 59 -4.79 8.27 -11.05
N SER A 60 -4.37 7.91 -12.28
CA SER A 60 -3.35 6.87 -12.50
C SER A 60 -1.99 7.26 -11.92
N LEU A 61 -1.58 8.53 -12.08
CA LEU A 61 -0.33 9.05 -11.52
C LEU A 61 -0.36 9.05 -9.98
N LEU A 62 -1.47 9.50 -9.38
CA LEU A 62 -1.67 9.48 -7.94
C LEU A 62 -1.57 8.07 -7.36
N VAL A 63 -2.20 7.09 -8.02
CA VAL A 63 -2.12 5.68 -7.59
C VAL A 63 -0.68 5.17 -7.62
N ILE A 64 0.08 5.46 -8.67
CA ILE A 64 1.50 5.07 -8.77
C ILE A 64 2.33 5.71 -7.65
N ILE A 65 2.15 7.02 -7.41
CA ILE A 65 2.85 7.74 -6.34
C ILE A 65 2.51 7.14 -4.97
N CYS A 66 1.24 6.85 -4.71
CA CYS A 66 0.80 6.19 -3.48
C CYS A 66 1.46 4.82 -3.32
N VAL A 67 1.45 3.98 -4.36
CA VAL A 67 2.06 2.65 -4.30
C VAL A 67 3.56 2.74 -3.99
N MET A 68 4.30 3.62 -4.68
CA MET A 68 5.74 3.77 -4.46
C MET A 68 6.07 4.26 -3.05
N THR A 69 5.31 5.24 -2.55
CA THR A 69 5.51 5.79 -1.20
C THR A 69 5.15 4.78 -0.11
N MET A 70 4.02 4.09 -0.24
CA MET A 70 3.62 3.01 0.66
C MET A 70 4.65 1.86 0.66
N TRP A 71 5.17 1.51 -0.52
CA TRP A 71 6.19 0.48 -0.65
C TRP A 71 7.49 0.87 0.06
N MET A 72 7.98 2.09 -0.14
CA MET A 72 9.16 2.59 0.58
C MET A 72 8.96 2.59 2.09
N MET A 73 7.79 3.03 2.57
CA MET A 73 7.45 3.01 3.99
C MET A 73 7.48 1.59 4.56
N LEU A 74 6.89 0.62 3.87
CA LEU A 74 6.93 -0.79 4.28
C LEU A 74 8.36 -1.33 4.34
N VAL A 75 9.19 -1.05 3.34
CA VAL A 75 10.60 -1.48 3.31
C VAL A 75 11.40 -0.89 4.48
N LEU A 76 11.25 0.42 4.73
CA LEU A 76 11.93 1.11 5.83
C LEU A 76 11.51 0.59 7.20
N LEU A 77 10.20 0.42 7.38
CA LEU A 77 9.63 0.03 8.66
C LEU A 77 9.89 -1.45 8.96
N ALA A 78 9.89 -2.30 7.94
CA ALA A 78 10.29 -3.70 8.04
C ALA A 78 11.75 -3.88 8.48
N ALA A 79 12.65 -2.99 8.05
CA ALA A 79 14.05 -3.02 8.47
C ALA A 79 14.24 -2.72 9.96
N HIS A 80 13.32 -1.95 10.56
CA HIS A 80 13.39 -1.52 11.95
C HIS A 80 12.62 -2.44 12.92
N PHE A 81 11.57 -3.12 12.45
CA PHE A 81 10.68 -3.95 13.28
C PHE A 81 10.61 -5.40 12.80
N LYS A 82 11.78 -6.04 12.73
CA LYS A 82 11.93 -7.44 12.28
C LYS A 82 11.01 -8.38 13.07
N GLY A 83 10.18 -9.16 12.38
CA GLY A 83 9.27 -10.16 12.98
C GLY A 83 7.94 -9.65 13.54
N HIS A 84 7.67 -8.34 13.58
CA HIS A 84 6.41 -7.79 14.09
C HIS A 84 5.49 -7.26 12.99
N SER A 85 4.91 -8.16 12.19
CA SER A 85 4.09 -7.80 11.01
C SER A 85 2.88 -6.93 11.29
N MET A 86 2.22 -7.11 12.43
CA MET A 86 1.09 -6.26 12.81
C MET A 86 1.53 -4.82 13.15
N TRP A 87 2.71 -4.64 13.74
CA TRP A 87 3.22 -3.31 14.08
C TRP A 87 3.63 -2.54 12.84
N VAL A 88 4.33 -3.19 11.91
CA VAL A 88 4.73 -2.57 10.64
C VAL A 88 3.50 -2.17 9.81
N SER A 89 2.49 -3.04 9.75
CA SER A 89 1.24 -2.74 9.04
C SER A 89 0.50 -1.54 9.67
N SER A 90 0.23 -1.58 10.98
CA SER A 90 -0.57 -0.56 11.65
C SER A 90 0.15 0.78 11.74
N PHE A 91 1.45 0.78 12.03
CA PHE A 91 2.24 2.00 12.17
C PHE A 91 2.51 2.65 10.81
N GLY A 92 2.77 1.85 9.77
CA GLY A 92 2.90 2.34 8.40
C GLY A 92 1.60 2.97 7.88
N PHE A 93 0.45 2.33 8.15
CA PHE A 93 -0.86 2.86 7.76
C PHE A 93 -1.15 4.18 8.46
N ALA A 94 -0.95 4.25 9.78
CA ALA A 94 -1.19 5.46 10.57
C ALA A 94 -0.31 6.63 10.12
N LEU A 95 0.97 6.37 9.82
CA LEU A 95 1.87 7.39 9.27
C LEU A 95 1.42 7.86 7.89
N PHE A 96 1.02 6.96 7.01
CA PHE A 96 0.58 7.33 5.67
C PHE A 96 -0.70 8.19 5.68
N VAL A 97 -1.69 7.81 6.50
CA VAL A 97 -2.93 8.58 6.68
C VAL A 97 -2.62 9.96 7.28
N SER A 98 -1.69 10.03 8.24
CA SER A 98 -1.27 11.32 8.83
C SER A 98 -0.61 12.24 7.80
N ILE A 99 0.26 11.71 6.94
CA ILE A 99 0.90 12.48 5.85
C ILE A 99 -0.15 13.00 4.86
N MET A 100 -1.11 12.15 4.47
CA MET A 100 -2.20 12.56 3.59
C MET A 100 -3.06 13.65 4.22
N MET A 101 -3.40 13.56 5.51
CA MET A 101 -4.16 14.61 6.19
C MET A 101 -3.40 15.92 6.35
N VAL A 102 -2.07 15.89 6.51
CA VAL A 102 -1.24 17.10 6.57
C VAL A 102 -1.20 17.83 5.23
N GLY A 103 -1.30 17.11 4.10
CA GLY A 103 -1.33 17.67 2.76
C GLY A 103 -2.68 18.27 2.33
N VAL A 104 -3.78 17.99 3.04
CA VAL A 104 -5.14 18.48 2.73
C VAL A 104 -5.41 19.85 3.41
N LYS A 105 -4.39 20.71 3.49
CA LYS A 105 -4.54 22.09 3.98
C LYS A 105 -4.88 23.06 2.86
#